data_AF-A0A3B0UD94-F1
#
_entry.id   AF-A0A3B0UD94-F1
#
_cell.length_a   1.000
_cell.length_b   1.000
_cell.length_c   1.000
_cell.angle_alpha   90.00
_cell.angle_beta   90.00
_cell.angle_gamma   90.00
#
_symmetry.space_group_name_H-M   'P 1'
#
loop_
_entity.id
_entity.type
_entity.pdbx_description
1 polymer ?
#
loop_
_entity_poly.entity_id
_entity_poly.type
_entity_poly.pdbx_seq_one_letter_code
_entity_poly.pdbx_strand_id
1 'polypeptide(L)'
;PQKTRTLNQSIGIMLRSYTNAINKQEKRSGSLFRKQTKAECVNCSKGFSPSFINTKSGALLSVPYLEYPQVCFNYIHNNPVKAGLVNNQTDWEFSSAKDYAGLRNGSIIRKEITKKFIYL
;
A
#
# COMPACT_ATOMS: atom_id res chain seq x y z
N PRO A 1 23.82 -19.92 16.67
CA PRO A 1 22.54 -20.15 15.96
C PRO A 1 21.80 -18.84 15.62
N GLN A 2 21.47 -18.62 14.36
CA GLN A 2 20.75 -17.42 13.92
C GLN A 2 19.28 -17.55 14.37
N LYS A 3 18.81 -16.63 15.20
CA LYS A 3 17.44 -16.65 15.72
C LYS A 3 16.47 -16.28 14.59
N THR A 4 15.60 -17.22 14.20
CA THR A 4 14.54 -16.96 13.21
C THR A 4 13.61 -15.88 13.73
N ARG A 5 13.33 -14.87 12.89
CA ARG A 5 12.39 -13.78 13.20
C ARG A 5 11.12 -13.96 12.37
N THR A 6 9.96 -13.74 12.98
CA THR A 6 8.70 -13.68 12.25
C THR A 6 8.56 -12.36 11.50
N LEU A 7 7.65 -12.28 10.53
CA LEU A 7 7.32 -11.03 9.84
C LEU A 7 6.87 -9.95 10.83
N ASN A 8 5.99 -10.31 11.77
CA ASN A 8 5.48 -9.37 12.77
C ASN A 8 6.62 -8.82 13.67
N GLN A 9 7.54 -9.68 14.10
CA GLN A 9 8.73 -9.24 14.84
C GLN A 9 9.60 -8.30 14.01
N SER A 10 9.75 -8.57 12.72
CA SER A 10 10.55 -7.74 11.80
C SER A 10 9.92 -6.36 11.59
N ILE A 11 8.60 -6.27 11.43
CA ILE A 11 7.85 -5.01 11.38
C ILE A 11 8.01 -4.23 12.69
N GLY A 12 7.90 -4.91 13.83
CA GLY A 12 8.10 -4.28 15.15
C GLY A 12 9.50 -3.69 15.32
N ILE A 13 10.54 -4.39 14.84
CA ILE A 13 11.91 -3.88 14.84
C ILE A 13 12.01 -2.66 13.92
N MET A 14 11.47 -2.71 12.70
CA MET A 14 11.51 -1.61 11.75
C MET A 14 10.89 -0.33 12.34
N LEU A 15 9.66 -0.42 12.86
CA LEU A 15 8.94 0.71 13.44
C LEU A 15 9.65 1.29 14.68
N ARG A 16 10.19 0.42 15.55
CA ARG A 16 10.96 0.86 16.73
C ARG A 16 12.25 1.55 16.34
N SER A 17 13.00 0.99 15.39
CA SER A 17 14.26 1.57 14.92
C SER A 17 14.04 2.94 14.30
N TYR A 18 13.00 3.08 13.46
CA TYR A 18 12.60 4.37 12.90
C TYR A 18 12.22 5.39 13.99
N THR A 19 11.40 4.96 14.96
CA THR A 19 11.01 5.81 16.11
C THR A 19 12.21 6.29 16.91
N ASN A 20 13.16 5.40 17.20
CA ASN A 20 14.38 5.75 17.93
C ASN A 20 15.24 6.76 17.15
N ALA A 21 15.38 6.58 15.84
CA ALA A 21 16.17 7.48 15.00
C ALA A 21 15.57 8.90 14.97
N ILE A 22 14.27 9.02 14.71
CA ILE A 22 13.58 10.32 14.68
C ILE A 22 13.58 10.98 16.08
N ASN A 23 13.32 10.22 17.14
CA ASN A 23 13.36 10.78 18.50
C ASN A 23 14.75 11.33 18.85
N LYS A 24 15.83 10.64 18.43
CA LYS A 24 17.20 11.12 18.60
C LYS A 24 17.47 12.38 17.78
N GLN A 25 17.04 12.40 16.51
CA GLN A 25 17.19 13.55 15.60
C GLN A 25 16.51 14.80 16.16
N GLU A 26 15.25 14.66 16.57
CA GLU A 26 14.40 15.76 17.02
C GLU A 26 14.52 16.05 18.54
N LYS A 27 15.50 15.42 19.22
CA LYS A 27 15.72 15.55 20.68
C LYS A 27 14.45 15.37 21.53
N ARG A 28 13.62 14.40 21.18
CA ARG A 28 12.32 14.11 21.81
C ARG A 28 12.22 12.66 22.26
N SER A 29 11.11 12.31 22.91
CA SER A 29 10.77 10.94 23.29
C SER A 29 9.31 10.63 22.98
N GLY A 30 8.92 9.35 23.10
CA GLY A 30 7.54 8.89 22.90
C GLY A 30 7.31 8.10 21.61
N SER A 31 6.07 7.65 21.41
CA SER A 31 5.67 6.87 20.23
C SER A 31 5.42 7.77 19.02
N LEU A 32 5.84 7.34 17.83
CA LEU A 32 5.44 7.96 16.56
C LEU A 32 4.30 7.22 15.87
N PHE A 33 4.18 5.91 16.11
CA PHE A 33 3.17 5.07 15.48
C PHE A 33 2.02 4.77 16.44
N ARG A 34 0.83 4.57 15.88
CA ARG A 34 -0.34 4.07 16.63
C ARG A 34 -0.07 2.64 17.11
N LYS A 35 -0.68 2.25 18.23
CA LYS A 35 -0.62 0.87 18.72
C LYS A 35 -1.30 -0.06 17.69
N GLN A 36 -0.63 -1.19 17.41
CA GLN A 36 -1.04 -2.24 16.47
C GLN A 36 -1.10 -1.80 15.00
N THR A 37 -0.75 -2.72 14.10
CA THR A 37 -0.92 -2.58 12.65
C THR A 37 -2.07 -3.45 12.18
N LYS A 38 -2.76 -3.03 11.11
CA LYS A 38 -3.77 -3.85 10.45
C LYS A 38 -3.13 -4.62 9.30
N ALA A 39 -3.54 -5.86 9.13
CA ALA A 39 -3.12 -6.70 8.01
C ALA A 39 -4.37 -7.31 7.37
N GLU A 40 -4.49 -7.15 6.07
CA GLU A 40 -5.56 -7.75 5.28
C GLU A 40 -4.93 -8.53 4.12
N CYS A 41 -5.49 -9.70 3.81
CA CYS A 41 -5.01 -10.47 2.69
C CYS A 41 -5.63 -9.95 1.39
N VAL A 42 -4.78 -9.51 0.47
CA VAL A 42 -5.21 -8.93 -0.81
C VAL A 42 -5.70 -9.96 -1.83
N ASN A 43 -5.27 -11.23 -1.70
CA ASN A 43 -5.62 -12.32 -2.62
C ASN A 43 -6.32 -13.49 -1.92
N CYS A 44 -6.88 -13.31 -0.73
CA CYS A 44 -7.58 -14.37 0.00
C CYS A 44 -9.10 -14.17 0.00
N SER A 45 -9.68 -13.54 -1.01
CA SER A 45 -11.14 -13.34 -1.09
C SER A 45 -11.86 -14.70 -1.01
N LYS A 46 -12.42 -15.00 0.16
CA LYS A 46 -13.25 -16.18 0.41
C LYS A 46 -14.70 -15.78 0.10
N GLY A 47 -15.17 -16.14 -1.09
CA GLY A 47 -16.52 -15.81 -1.53
C GLY A 47 -16.71 -14.36 -1.94
N PHE A 48 -17.84 -14.09 -2.59
CA PHE A 48 -18.27 -12.77 -3.06
C PHE A 48 -18.15 -11.75 -1.92
N SER A 49 -17.11 -10.91 -1.95
CA SER A 49 -17.18 -9.65 -1.23
C SER A 49 -18.22 -8.81 -1.96
N PRO A 50 -19.35 -8.42 -1.35
CA PRO A 50 -20.37 -7.61 -2.00
C PRO A 50 -19.90 -6.16 -2.04
N SER A 51 -18.81 -5.92 -2.77
CA SER A 51 -18.43 -4.58 -3.19
C SER A 51 -19.24 -4.29 -4.44
N PHE A 52 -20.54 -4.02 -4.29
CA PHE A 52 -21.33 -3.48 -5.40
C PHE A 52 -20.66 -2.16 -5.83
N ILE A 53 -19.94 -2.17 -6.94
CA ILE A 53 -19.45 -0.93 -7.55
C ILE A 53 -20.64 -0.29 -8.24
N ASN A 54 -21.21 0.72 -7.58
CA ASN A 54 -22.19 1.60 -8.19
C ASN A 54 -21.48 2.42 -9.28
N THR A 55 -21.56 1.97 -10.52
CA THR A 55 -21.27 2.82 -11.67
C THR A 55 -22.56 3.52 -12.11
N LYS A 56 -22.45 4.69 -12.72
CA LYS A 56 -23.60 5.48 -13.20
C LYS A 56 -24.47 4.73 -14.24
N SER A 57 -24.04 3.56 -14.73
CA SER A 57 -24.64 2.86 -15.87
C SER A 57 -25.03 1.41 -15.59
N GLY A 58 -25.19 1.01 -14.32
CA GLY A 58 -25.70 -0.32 -13.94
C GLY A 58 -24.66 -1.24 -13.29
N ALA A 59 -25.16 -2.30 -12.65
CA ALA A 59 -24.34 -3.25 -11.90
C ALA A 59 -23.58 -4.18 -12.86
N LEU A 60 -22.25 -4.05 -12.92
CA LEU A 60 -21.39 -5.05 -13.55
C LEU A 60 -21.15 -6.21 -12.58
N LEU A 61 -21.17 -7.43 -13.10
CA LEU A 61 -20.77 -8.63 -12.36
C LEU A 61 -19.29 -8.51 -11.99
N SER A 62 -19.05 -8.29 -10.71
CA SER A 62 -17.72 -8.19 -10.12
C SER A 62 -16.99 -9.53 -10.26
N VAL A 63 -15.76 -9.52 -10.77
CA VAL A 63 -14.85 -10.67 -10.66
C VAL A 63 -14.07 -10.48 -9.36
N PRO A 64 -14.47 -11.12 -8.24
CA PRO A 64 -14.06 -10.66 -6.90
C PRO A 64 -12.56 -10.77 -6.64
N TYR A 65 -11.85 -11.63 -7.39
CA TYR A 65 -10.44 -11.95 -7.15
C TYR A 65 -9.45 -10.93 -7.73
N LEU A 66 -9.82 -10.20 -8.78
CA LEU A 66 -8.98 -9.15 -9.40
C LEU A 66 -9.33 -7.76 -8.89
N GLU A 67 -10.54 -7.57 -8.38
CA GLU A 67 -11.01 -6.26 -7.94
C GLU A 67 -10.33 -5.79 -6.67
N TYR A 68 -10.14 -6.66 -5.68
CA TYR A 68 -9.59 -6.20 -4.40
C TYR A 68 -8.13 -5.70 -4.53
N PRO A 69 -7.21 -6.42 -5.21
CA PRO A 69 -5.89 -5.89 -5.51
C PRO A 69 -5.92 -4.58 -6.32
N GLN A 70 -6.79 -4.47 -7.33
CA GLN A 70 -6.93 -3.24 -8.11
C GLN A 70 -7.41 -2.07 -7.25
N VAL A 71 -8.42 -2.30 -6.40
CA VAL A 71 -8.97 -1.29 -5.48
C VAL A 71 -7.89 -0.83 -4.51
N CYS A 72 -7.15 -1.76 -3.89
CA CYS A 72 -6.02 -1.43 -3.03
C CYS A 72 -4.94 -0.64 -3.79
N PHE A 73 -4.61 -1.04 -5.02
CA PHE A 73 -3.62 -0.35 -5.84
C PHE A 73 -4.04 1.10 -6.14
N ASN A 74 -5.27 1.31 -6.60
CA ASN A 74 -5.81 2.63 -6.88
C ASN A 74 -5.91 3.48 -5.61
N TYR A 75 -6.34 2.87 -4.49
CA TYR A 75 -6.40 3.54 -3.19
C TYR A 75 -5.04 4.06 -2.75
N ILE A 76 -4.01 3.20 -2.76
CA ILE A 76 -2.66 3.54 -2.31
C ILE A 76 -2.09 4.71 -3.12
N HIS A 77 -2.18 4.66 -4.45
CA HIS A 77 -1.63 5.70 -5.32
C HIS A 77 -2.43 7.01 -5.28
N ASN A 78 -3.73 6.95 -4.95
CA ASN A 78 -4.58 8.13 -4.84
C ASN A 78 -4.56 8.78 -3.45
N ASN A 79 -3.95 8.16 -2.43
CA ASN A 79 -3.86 8.72 -1.08
C ASN A 79 -3.22 10.13 -1.04
N PRO A 80 -2.11 10.42 -1.74
CA PRO A 80 -1.52 11.75 -1.73
C PRO A 80 -2.43 12.83 -2.33
N VAL A 81 -3.18 12.48 -3.39
CA VAL A 81 -4.14 13.39 -4.04
C VAL A 81 -5.33 13.65 -3.12
N LYS A 82 -5.91 12.59 -2.54
CA LYS A 82 -7.01 12.70 -1.57
C LYS A 82 -6.64 13.48 -0.31
N ALA A 83 -5.37 13.42 0.09
CA ALA A 83 -4.84 14.19 1.21
C ALA A 83 -4.53 15.65 0.85
N GLY A 84 -4.69 16.06 -0.42
CA GLY A 84 -4.37 17.42 -0.89
C GLY A 84 -2.87 17.73 -0.95
N LEU A 85 -2.01 16.71 -0.94
CA LEU A 85 -0.56 16.88 -0.96
C LEU A 85 -0.03 17.16 -2.37
N VAL A 86 -0.72 16.65 -3.40
CA VAL A 86 -0.38 16.78 -4.82
C VAL A 86 -1.62 16.78 -5.69
N ASN A 87 -1.51 17.32 -6.91
CA ASN A 87 -2.61 17.33 -7.88
C ASN A 87 -2.75 16.00 -8.63
N ASN A 88 -1.64 15.34 -8.95
CA ASN A 88 -1.63 14.04 -9.63
C ASN A 88 -0.91 12.98 -8.80
N GLN A 89 -1.31 11.71 -8.98
CA GLN A 89 -0.71 10.57 -8.27
C GLN A 89 0.80 10.45 -8.54
N THR A 90 1.21 10.75 -9.77
CA THR A 90 2.60 10.74 -10.22
C THR A 90 3.42 11.88 -9.66
N ASP A 91 2.83 12.90 -9.05
CA ASP A 91 3.61 14.02 -8.50
C ASP A 91 4.21 13.64 -7.14
N TRP A 92 3.61 12.67 -6.43
CA TRP A 92 4.10 12.20 -5.14
C TRP A 92 5.36 11.33 -5.29
N GLU A 93 6.51 11.87 -4.90
CA GLU A 93 7.80 11.20 -5.08
C GLU A 93 7.98 9.94 -4.21
N PHE A 94 7.34 9.90 -3.04
CA PHE A 94 7.41 8.80 -2.08
C PHE A 94 6.40 7.67 -2.37
N SER A 95 6.02 7.52 -3.64
CA SER A 95 5.07 6.52 -4.14
C SER A 95 5.63 5.81 -5.37
N SER A 96 5.16 4.59 -5.64
CA SER A 96 5.47 3.84 -6.86
C SER A 96 4.71 4.33 -8.11
N ALA A 97 3.83 5.33 -8.00
CA ALA A 97 3.04 5.84 -9.13
C ALA A 97 3.92 6.22 -10.33
N LYS A 98 5.03 6.94 -10.07
CA LYS A 98 5.99 7.32 -11.13
C LYS A 98 6.60 6.12 -11.83
N ASP A 99 6.89 5.04 -11.11
CA ASP A 99 7.48 3.83 -11.71
C ASP A 99 6.48 3.13 -12.64
N TYR A 100 5.21 3.04 -12.23
CA TYR A 100 4.15 2.47 -13.07
C TYR A 100 3.86 3.34 -14.30
N ALA A 101 3.89 4.66 -14.15
CA ALA A 101 3.75 5.62 -15.25
C ALA A 101 4.97 5.67 -16.19
N GLY A 102 6.08 4.99 -15.87
CA GLY A 102 7.31 5.05 -16.68
C GLY A 102 8.06 6.38 -16.58
N LEU A 103 7.68 7.25 -15.64
CA LEU A 103 8.30 8.55 -15.39
C LEU A 103 9.53 8.46 -14.48
N ARG A 104 9.78 7.29 -13.90
CA ARG A 104 10.97 6.98 -13.09
C ARG A 104 11.54 5.64 -13.50
N ASN A 105 12.86 5.61 -13.70
CA ASN A 105 13.61 4.37 -13.87
C ASN A 105 14.02 3.79 -12.50
N GLY A 106 13.03 3.33 -11.73
CA GLY A 106 13.23 2.78 -10.39
C GLY A 106 13.26 1.24 -10.36
N SER A 107 13.91 0.67 -9.35
CA SER A 107 14.00 -0.79 -9.12
C SER A 107 13.01 -1.30 -8.06
N ILE A 108 12.16 -0.42 -7.53
CA ILE A 108 11.29 -0.70 -6.37
C ILE A 108 10.15 -1.65 -6.73
N ILE A 109 9.67 -1.63 -7.98
CA ILE A 109 8.52 -2.41 -8.41
C ILE A 109 8.90 -3.59 -9.32
N ARG A 110 8.08 -4.64 -9.27
CA ARG A 110 8.13 -5.76 -10.22
C ARG A 110 6.87 -5.77 -11.08
N LYS A 111 6.90 -5.03 -12.19
CA LYS A 111 5.75 -4.85 -13.11
C LYS A 111 5.12 -6.19 -13.54
N GLU A 112 5.95 -7.21 -13.78
CA GLU A 112 5.49 -8.54 -14.20
C GLU A 112 4.66 -9.28 -13.14
N ILE A 113 4.88 -9.00 -11.85
CA ILE A 113 4.04 -9.54 -10.78
C ILE A 113 2.74 -8.75 -10.73
N THR A 114 2.83 -7.42 -10.77
CA THR A 114 1.69 -6.52 -10.66
C THR A 114 0.65 -6.76 -11.76
N LYS A 115 1.09 -6.94 -13.01
CA LYS A 115 0.22 -7.25 -14.17
C LYS A 115 -0.63 -8.52 -14.01
N LYS A 116 -0.29 -9.41 -13.07
CA LYS A 116 -1.10 -10.62 -12.77
C LYS A 116 -2.35 -10.32 -11.95
N PHE A 117 -2.39 -9.17 -11.28
CA PHE A 117 -3.42 -8.85 -10.29
C PHE A 117 -4.19 -7.58 -10.61
N ILE A 118 -3.66 -6.71 -11.47
CA ILE A 118 -4.28 -5.42 -11.82
C ILE A 118 -4.15 -5.13 -13.32
N TYR A 119 -5.04 -4.28 -13.80
CA TYR A 119 -4.98 -3.60 -15.07
C TYR A 119 -4.22 -2.27 -14.87
N LEU A 120 -3.15 -2.08 -15.65
CA LEU A 120 -2.30 -0.88 -15.65
C LEU A 120 -2.75 0.12 -16.73
#